data_AF-A0A7Z2GBX7-F1
#
_entry.id   AF-A0A7Z2GBX7-F1
#
_cell.length_a   1.000
_cell.length_b   1.000
_cell.length_c   1.000
_cell.angle_alpha   90.00
_cell.angle_beta   90.00
_cell.angle_gamma   90.00
#
_symmetry.space_group_name_H-M   'P 1'
#
loop_
_entity.id
_entity.type
_entity.pdbx_description
1 polymer ?
#
loop_
_entity_poly.entity_id
_entity_poly.type
_entity_poly.pdbx_seq_one_letter_code
_entity_poly.pdbx_strand_id
1 'polypeptide(L)'
;MSNQKFVAAESGSWAVHITTMTGHLFDGLCEVARLNLATCRSIFAGSREHLEGIVSAQTPEQLVRSQVDLLPWVASQAAGYTRAYMEIASDTAAKLR
;
A
#
# COMPACT_ATOMS: atom_id res chain seq x y z
N MET A 1 17.71 45.21 -18.95
CA MET A 1 16.56 44.81 -18.09
C MET A 1 15.81 43.55 -18.57
N SER A 2 16.17 42.91 -19.69
CA SER A 2 15.43 41.74 -20.22
C SER A 2 15.73 40.41 -19.51
N ASN A 3 16.99 40.18 -19.14
CA ASN A 3 17.41 38.88 -18.59
C ASN A 3 16.89 38.59 -17.18
N GLN A 4 16.64 39.62 -16.37
CA GLN A 4 16.19 39.47 -14.98
C GLN A 4 14.75 38.97 -14.87
N LYS A 5 13.88 39.33 -15.83
CA LYS A 5 12.50 38.82 -15.92
C LYS A 5 12.45 37.37 -16.39
N PHE A 6 13.38 36.97 -17.26
CA PHE A 6 13.49 35.61 -17.77
C PHE A 6 13.95 34.63 -16.67
N VAL A 7 15.00 34.99 -15.93
CA VAL A 7 15.50 34.20 -14.79
C VAL A 7 14.46 34.07 -13.67
N ALA A 8 13.67 35.11 -13.41
CA ALA A 8 12.59 35.06 -12.41
C ALA A 8 11.40 34.18 -12.85
N ALA A 9 11.09 34.16 -14.15
CA ALA A 9 10.05 33.28 -14.71
C ALA A 9 10.49 31.81 -14.70
N GLU A 10 11.76 31.55 -15.02
CA GLU A 10 12.36 30.21 -15.01
C GLU A 10 12.46 29.64 -13.58
N SER A 11 12.87 30.46 -12.60
CA SER A 11 12.93 30.05 -11.20
C SER A 11 11.54 29.81 -10.59
N GLY A 12 10.54 30.61 -10.98
CA GLY A 12 9.14 30.39 -10.62
C GLY A 12 8.59 29.08 -11.20
N SER A 13 8.90 28.77 -12.46
CA SER A 13 8.50 27.52 -13.11
C SER A 13 9.10 26.28 -12.44
N TRP A 14 10.38 26.35 -12.03
CA TRP A 14 11.04 25.23 -11.35
C TRP A 14 10.52 25.00 -9.93
N ALA A 15 10.25 26.07 -9.17
CA ALA A 15 9.68 25.97 -7.84
C ALA A 15 8.28 25.33 -7.85
N VAL A 16 7.44 25.69 -8.83
CA VAL A 16 6.13 25.07 -9.05
C VAL A 16 6.27 23.59 -9.41
N HIS A 17 7.23 23.24 -10.28
CA HIS A 17 7.49 21.85 -10.66
C HIS A 17 7.90 20.98 -9.45
N ILE A 18 8.83 21.45 -8.62
CA ILE A 18 9.25 20.72 -7.40
C ILE A 18 8.11 20.56 -6.41
N THR A 19 7.32 21.63 -6.20
CA THR A 19 6.19 21.58 -5.27
C THR A 19 5.17 20.54 -5.73
N THR A 20 4.92 20.48 -7.04
CA THR A 20 4.01 19.50 -7.66
C THR A 20 4.52 18.07 -7.51
N MET A 21 5.80 17.81 -7.82
CA MET A 21 6.40 16.48 -7.63
C MET A 21 6.37 16.03 -6.18
N THR A 22 6.67 16.95 -5.25
CA THR A 22 6.64 16.66 -3.81
C THR A 22 5.21 16.33 -3.35
N GLY A 23 4.22 17.04 -3.87
CA GLY A 23 2.80 16.73 -3.65
C GLY A 23 2.44 15.32 -4.12
N HIS A 24 2.83 14.95 -5.34
CA HIS A 24 2.56 13.61 -5.87
C HIS A 24 3.25 12.48 -5.08
N LEU A 25 4.48 12.70 -4.60
CA LEU A 25 5.16 11.76 -3.70
C LEU A 25 4.42 11.61 -2.37
N PHE A 26 3.98 12.72 -1.78
CA PHE A 26 3.24 12.70 -0.52
C PHE A 26 1.88 11.98 -0.67
N ASP A 27 1.15 12.24 -1.75
CA ASP A 27 -0.10 11.54 -2.05
C ASP A 27 0.12 10.03 -2.16
N GLY A 28 1.17 9.60 -2.88
CA GLY A 28 1.55 8.19 -2.98
C GLY A 28 1.86 7.55 -1.62
N LEU A 29 2.57 8.26 -0.74
CA LEU A 29 2.84 7.82 0.63
C LEU A 29 1.55 7.67 1.44
N CYS A 30 0.62 8.62 1.31
CA CYS A 30 -0.69 8.55 1.96
C CYS A 30 -1.48 7.32 1.49
N GLU A 31 -1.47 7.02 0.19
CA GLU A 31 -2.15 5.82 -0.34
C GLU A 31 -1.52 4.52 0.19
N VAL A 32 -0.19 4.43 0.28
CA VAL A 32 0.48 3.28 0.91
C VAL A 32 0.08 3.15 2.40
N ALA A 33 0.01 4.27 3.13
CA ALA A 33 -0.43 4.25 4.53
C ALA A 33 -1.88 3.77 4.69
N ARG A 34 -2.78 4.18 3.78
CA ARG A 34 -4.17 3.69 3.75
C ARG A 34 -4.24 2.20 3.43
N LEU A 35 -3.45 1.73 2.46
CA LEU A 35 -3.34 0.31 2.13
C LEU A 35 -2.87 -0.52 3.33
N ASN A 36 -1.86 -0.06 4.06
CA ASN A 36 -1.36 -0.72 5.26
C ASN A 36 -2.46 -0.84 6.32
N LEU A 37 -3.19 0.24 6.60
CA LEU A 37 -4.26 0.23 7.59
C LEU A 37 -5.39 -0.73 7.20
N ALA A 38 -5.81 -0.71 5.92
CA ALA A 38 -6.82 -1.61 5.39
C ALA A 38 -6.38 -3.08 5.47
N THR A 39 -5.12 -3.35 5.14
CA THR A 39 -4.53 -4.69 5.21
C THR A 39 -4.46 -5.20 6.65
N CYS A 40 -3.99 -4.37 7.58
CA CYS A 40 -4.00 -4.71 9.02
C CYS A 40 -5.41 -5.03 9.51
N ARG A 41 -6.41 -4.22 9.14
CA ARG A 41 -7.81 -4.47 9.50
C ARG A 41 -8.32 -5.80 8.94
N SER A 42 -8.00 -6.11 7.68
CA SER A 42 -8.34 -7.38 7.02
C SER A 42 -7.70 -8.56 7.75
N ILE A 43 -6.40 -8.47 8.04
CA ILE A 43 -5.65 -9.52 8.75
C ILE A 43 -6.23 -9.75 10.15
N PHE A 44 -6.54 -8.69 10.91
CA PHE A 44 -7.14 -8.84 12.23
C PHE A 44 -8.53 -9.50 12.18
N ALA A 45 -9.37 -9.12 11.21
CA ALA A 45 -10.67 -9.75 11.02
C ALA A 45 -10.55 -11.24 10.67
N GLY A 46 -9.75 -11.58 9.65
CA GLY A 46 -9.59 -12.97 9.21
C GLY A 46 -8.84 -13.84 10.21
N SER A 47 -7.84 -13.30 10.91
CA SER A 47 -7.12 -14.05 11.96
C SER A 47 -8.02 -14.43 13.12
N ARG A 48 -9.02 -13.61 13.48
CA ARG A 48 -10.00 -13.98 14.51
C ARG A 48 -10.79 -15.22 14.10
N GLU A 49 -11.29 -15.26 12.88
CA GLU A 49 -12.04 -16.41 12.34
C GLU A 49 -11.18 -17.69 12.30
N HIS A 50 -9.92 -17.58 11.86
CA HIS A 50 -9.01 -18.71 11.84
C HIS A 50 -8.58 -19.18 13.24
N LEU A 51 -8.40 -18.26 14.20
CA LEU A 51 -8.09 -18.60 15.59
C LEU A 51 -9.26 -19.29 16.28
N GLU A 52 -10.50 -18.85 16.03
CA GLU A 52 -11.70 -19.54 16.53
C GLU A 52 -11.74 -21.00 16.05
N GLY A 53 -11.40 -21.24 14.77
CA GLY A 53 -11.30 -22.59 14.20
C GLY A 53 -10.18 -23.45 14.79
N ILE A 54 -9.05 -22.85 15.16
CA ILE A 54 -7.92 -23.54 15.81
C ILE A 54 -8.26 -23.90 17.26
N VAL A 55 -8.81 -22.96 18.03
CA VAL A 55 -9.15 -23.16 19.45
C VAL A 55 -10.32 -24.13 19.62
N SER A 56 -11.22 -24.21 18.64
CA SER A 56 -12.35 -25.14 18.66
C SER A 56 -12.00 -26.55 18.18
N ALA A 57 -10.77 -26.80 17.72
CA ALA A 57 -10.37 -28.12 17.24
C ALA A 57 -10.31 -29.13 18.39
N GLN A 58 -11.01 -30.25 18.24
CA GLN A 58 -11.05 -31.33 19.23
C GLN A 58 -10.13 -32.51 18.87
N THR A 59 -9.56 -32.49 17.66
CA THR A 59 -8.71 -33.57 17.14
C THR A 59 -7.47 -33.02 16.43
N PRO A 60 -6.35 -33.77 16.42
CA PRO A 60 -5.16 -33.41 15.64
C PRO A 60 -5.45 -33.23 14.15
N GLU A 61 -6.35 -34.03 13.58
CA GLU A 61 -6.73 -33.95 12.16
C GLU A 61 -7.48 -32.65 11.85
N GLN A 62 -8.32 -32.18 12.77
CA GLN A 62 -8.98 -30.87 12.65
C GLN A 62 -7.96 -29.73 12.74
N LEU A 63 -6.97 -29.83 13.65
CA LEU A 63 -5.92 -28.82 13.77
C LEU A 63 -5.08 -28.72 12.49
N VAL A 64 -4.68 -29.85 11.91
CA VAL A 64 -3.93 -29.87 10.64
C VAL A 64 -4.76 -29.27 9.51
N ARG A 65 -6.06 -29.58 9.43
CA ARG A 65 -6.97 -28.96 8.46
C ARG A 65 -7.03 -27.43 8.61
N SER A 66 -7.20 -26.94 9.84
CA SER A 66 -7.22 -25.49 10.13
C SER A 66 -5.91 -24.79 9.75
N GLN A 67 -4.75 -25.46 9.88
CA GLN A 67 -3.47 -24.92 9.42
C GLN A 67 -3.34 -24.91 7.89
N VAL A 68 -3.82 -25.96 7.23
CA VAL A 68 -3.82 -26.06 5.76
C VAL A 68 -4.72 -24.99 5.15
N ASP A 69 -5.86 -24.67 5.76
CA ASP A 69 -6.78 -23.64 5.25
C ASP A 69 -6.27 -22.21 5.48
N LEU A 70 -5.41 -22.00 6.48
CA LEU A 70 -4.80 -20.70 6.78
C LEU A 70 -3.78 -20.27 5.71
N LEU A 71 -2.98 -21.22 5.21
CA LEU A 71 -1.88 -20.96 4.27
C LEU A 71 -2.34 -20.28 2.95
N PRO A 72 -3.36 -20.80 2.24
CA PRO A 72 -3.92 -20.16 1.06
C PRO A 72 -4.45 -18.75 1.34
N TRP A 73 -5.10 -18.55 2.50
CA TRP A 73 -5.60 -17.23 2.89
C TRP A 73 -4.45 -16.23 3.08
N VAL A 74 -3.39 -16.61 3.81
CA VAL A 74 -2.19 -15.76 3.99
C VAL A 74 -1.55 -15.43 2.64
N ALA A 75 -1.38 -16.42 1.78
CA ALA A 75 -0.83 -16.21 0.44
C ALA A 75 -1.66 -15.23 -0.39
N SER A 76 -3.00 -15.33 -0.30
CA SER A 76 -3.91 -14.40 -0.97
C SER A 76 -3.79 -12.97 -0.43
N GLN A 77 -3.69 -12.79 0.90
CA GLN A 77 -3.50 -11.46 1.48
C GLN A 77 -2.17 -10.84 1.03
N ALA A 78 -1.08 -11.61 1.05
CA ALA A 78 0.23 -11.15 0.62
C ALA A 78 0.25 -10.77 -0.87
N ALA A 79 -0.29 -11.62 -1.74
CA ALA A 79 -0.36 -11.35 -3.17
C ALA A 79 -1.25 -10.11 -3.47
N GLY A 80 -2.37 -9.97 -2.77
CA GLY A 80 -3.24 -8.80 -2.89
C GLY A 80 -2.53 -7.50 -2.49
N TYR A 81 -1.86 -7.50 -1.33
CA TYR A 81 -1.06 -6.38 -0.85
C TYR A 81 0.05 -5.99 -1.84
N THR A 82 0.82 -6.97 -2.31
CA THR A 82 1.91 -6.72 -3.27
C THR A 82 1.38 -6.09 -4.55
N ARG A 83 0.26 -6.58 -5.09
CA ARG A 83 -0.34 -6.02 -6.30
C ARG A 83 -0.78 -4.57 -6.08
N ALA A 84 -1.52 -4.30 -5.01
CA ALA A 84 -1.99 -2.95 -4.70
C ALA A 84 -0.82 -1.98 -4.44
N TYR A 85 0.22 -2.44 -3.77
CA TYR A 85 1.44 -1.64 -3.54
C TYR A 85 2.13 -1.28 -4.87
N MET A 86 2.28 -2.25 -5.76
CA MET A 86 2.90 -2.02 -7.08
C MET A 86 2.06 -1.08 -7.95
N GLU A 87 0.74 -1.15 -7.86
CA GLU A 87 -0.17 -0.22 -8.53
C GLU A 87 0.03 1.22 -8.04
N ILE A 88 0.04 1.44 -6.71
CA ILE A 88 0.31 2.76 -6.12
C ILE A 88 1.69 3.28 -6.54
N ALA A 89 2.71 2.42 -6.51
CA ALA A 89 4.07 2.79 -6.91
C ALA A 89 4.14 3.17 -8.40
N SER A 90 3.47 2.41 -9.27
CA SER A 90 3.38 2.69 -10.71
C SER A 90 2.68 4.01 -10.98
N ASP A 91 1.53 4.25 -10.36
CA ASP A 91 0.74 5.47 -10.51
C ASP A 91 1.49 6.70 -10.00
N THR A 92 2.18 6.56 -8.86
CA THR A 92 3.03 7.63 -8.32
C THR A 92 4.19 7.93 -9.26
N ALA A 93 4.87 6.89 -9.78
CA ALA A 93 5.96 7.08 -10.73
C ALA A 93 5.49 7.72 -12.05
N ALA A 94 4.28 7.42 -12.52
CA ALA A 94 3.70 8.04 -13.70
C ALA A 94 3.45 9.55 -13.50
N LYS A 95 3.05 9.98 -12.30
CA LYS A 95 2.84 11.39 -11.94
C LYS A 95 4.14 12.19 -11.74
N LEU A 96 5.27 11.50 -11.62
CA LEU A 96 6.59 12.12 -11.42
C LEU A 96 7.41 12.25 -12.71
N ARG A 97 6.88 11.75 -13.83
CA ARG A 97 7.44 11.93 -15.18
C ARG A 97 6.82 13.15 -15.84
#